data_AF-A0A8C9X624-F1
#
_entry.id   AF-A0A8C9X624-F1
#
_cell.length_a   1.000
_cell.length_b   1.000
_cell.length_c   1.000
_cell.angle_alpha   90.00
_cell.angle_beta   90.00
_cell.angle_gamma   90.00
#
_symmetry.space_group_name_H-M   'P 1'
#
loop_
_entity.id
_entity.type
_entity.pdbx_description
1 polymer ?
#
loop_
_entity_poly.entity_id
_entity_poly.type
_entity_poly.pdbx_seq_one_letter_code
_entity_poly.pdbx_strand_id
1 'polypeptide(L)'
;MDGFPVKMTEAVCLGASLTLSGICYYLYRKSRTTLDKLDDAPHFTIDGKLKDILKVTPGACLQYAVIEGAVHPVGEPLTSPFQKDFVGVLQKFMLREHRLVWNGLSRTWTDSERVLHQRVNAVPFVLVGSNETAVKVLCPLQASGVHMETTHEKFHQVNYGLGDIIGQYLSGEKLKGQLETEEMLKVRTDRITFHWNYCGHVCCCHSCYQALPHRRCPICRQDISRVVPLYHV
;
A
#
# COMPACT_ATOMS: atom_id res chain seq x y z
N MET A 1 -41.05 -45.79 0.87
CA MET A 1 -39.90 -44.86 0.84
C MET A 1 -40.49 -43.48 0.59
N ASP A 2 -40.85 -42.79 1.66
CA ASP A 2 -41.58 -41.52 1.58
C ASP A 2 -40.61 -40.40 1.18
N GLY A 3 -40.85 -39.82 0.00
CA GLY A 3 -40.07 -38.71 -0.53
C GLY A 3 -40.35 -37.46 0.28
N PHE A 4 -39.30 -36.85 0.84
CA PHE A 4 -39.38 -35.59 1.56
C PHE A 4 -39.90 -34.48 0.62
N PRO A 5 -41.07 -33.86 0.89
CA PRO A 5 -41.60 -32.80 0.05
C PRO A 5 -40.86 -31.50 0.37
N VAL A 6 -39.81 -31.21 -0.39
CA VAL A 6 -39.06 -29.94 -0.28
C VAL A 6 -40.01 -28.80 -0.65
N LYS A 7 -40.24 -27.85 0.26
CA LYS A 7 -41.11 -26.70 -0.01
C LYS A 7 -40.45 -25.81 -1.05
N MET A 8 -41.22 -25.19 -1.94
CA MET A 8 -40.71 -24.27 -2.98
C MET A 8 -39.79 -23.18 -2.41
N THR A 9 -40.07 -22.70 -1.21
CA THR A 9 -39.23 -21.73 -0.48
C THR A 9 -37.86 -22.29 -0.09
N GLU A 10 -37.79 -23.56 0.30
CA GLU A 10 -36.54 -24.24 0.63
C GLU A 10 -35.71 -24.48 -0.63
N ALA A 11 -36.35 -24.91 -1.73
CA ALA A 11 -35.68 -25.10 -3.02
C ALA A 11 -35.08 -23.78 -3.56
N VAL A 12 -35.79 -22.66 -3.46
CA VAL A 12 -35.28 -21.34 -3.86
C VAL A 12 -34.13 -20.89 -2.97
N CYS A 13 -34.22 -21.10 -1.65
CA CYS A 13 -33.17 -20.74 -0.71
C CYS A 13 -31.88 -21.57 -0.91
N LEU A 14 -32.03 -22.86 -1.20
CA LEU A 14 -30.92 -23.74 -1.58
C LEU A 14 -30.28 -23.31 -2.91
N GLY A 15 -31.09 -22.95 -3.92
CA GLY A 15 -30.58 -22.43 -5.20
C GLY A 15 -29.83 -21.10 -5.05
N ALA A 16 -30.35 -20.18 -4.24
CA ALA A 16 -29.71 -18.90 -3.97
C ALA A 16 -28.40 -19.04 -3.19
N SER A 17 -28.35 -19.93 -2.19
CA SER A 17 -27.11 -20.18 -1.43
C SER A 17 -26.03 -20.86 -2.27
N LEU A 18 -26.39 -21.82 -3.13
CA LEU A 18 -25.47 -22.46 -4.07
C LEU A 18 -24.90 -21.47 -5.10
N THR A 19 -25.73 -20.59 -5.64
CA THR A 19 -25.29 -19.58 -6.62
C THR A 19 -24.41 -18.51 -5.96
N LEU A 20 -24.78 -18.00 -4.79
CA LEU A 20 -23.95 -17.06 -4.02
C LEU A 20 -22.61 -17.69 -3.64
N SER A 21 -22.63 -18.94 -3.16
CA SER A 21 -21.41 -19.69 -2.83
C SER A 21 -20.52 -19.89 -4.07
N GLY A 22 -21.10 -20.25 -5.23
CA GLY A 22 -20.39 -20.38 -6.49
C GLY A 22 -19.74 -19.08 -6.96
N ILE A 23 -20.45 -17.94 -6.85
CA ILE A 23 -19.92 -16.61 -7.18
C ILE A 23 -18.77 -16.24 -6.22
N CYS A 24 -18.97 -16.39 -4.91
CA CYS A 24 -17.93 -16.13 -3.91
C CYS A 24 -16.69 -17.00 -4.13
N TYR A 25 -16.87 -18.29 -4.45
CA TYR A 25 -15.78 -19.21 -4.77
C TYR A 25 -15.05 -18.82 -6.06
N TYR A 26 -15.79 -18.40 -7.09
CA TYR A 26 -15.20 -17.89 -8.32
C TYR A 26 -14.35 -16.64 -8.10
N LEU A 27 -14.88 -15.66 -7.35
CA LEU A 27 -14.15 -14.44 -7.00
C LEU A 27 -12.92 -14.76 -6.15
N TYR A 28 -13.05 -15.66 -5.16
CA TYR A 28 -11.94 -16.14 -4.35
C TYR A 28 -10.85 -16.80 -5.20
N ARG A 29 -11.22 -17.72 -6.09
CA ARG A 29 -10.28 -18.43 -6.97
C ARG A 29 -9.56 -17.47 -7.91
N LYS A 30 -10.28 -16.47 -8.46
CA LYS A 30 -9.67 -15.42 -9.28
C LYS A 30 -8.66 -14.60 -8.49
N SER A 31 -8.99 -14.19 -7.27
CA SER A 31 -8.07 -13.45 -6.39
C SER A 31 -6.85 -14.27 -5.99
N ARG A 32 -7.01 -15.56 -5.69
CA ARG A 32 -5.92 -16.50 -5.40
C ARG A 32 -4.87 -16.54 -6.51
N THR A 33 -5.29 -16.65 -7.77
CA THR A 33 -4.33 -16.71 -8.90
C THR A 33 -3.49 -15.44 -9.06
N THR A 34 -3.98 -14.29 -8.57
CA THR A 34 -3.20 -13.04 -8.55
C THR A 34 -2.21 -13.04 -7.39
N LEU A 35 -2.59 -13.61 -6.23
CA LEU A 35 -1.71 -13.74 -5.07
C LEU A 35 -0.57 -14.73 -5.33
N ASP A 36 -0.85 -15.87 -5.97
CA ASP A 36 0.17 -16.86 -6.30
C ASP A 36 1.27 -16.25 -7.19
N LYS A 37 0.89 -15.37 -8.13
CA LYS A 37 1.84 -14.63 -8.99
C LYS A 37 2.65 -13.57 -8.23
N LEU A 38 2.16 -13.08 -7.09
CA LEU A 38 2.89 -12.14 -6.25
C LEU A 38 3.90 -12.87 -5.35
N ASP A 39 3.58 -14.08 -4.90
CA ASP A 39 4.46 -14.94 -4.09
C ASP A 39 5.60 -15.54 -4.93
N ASP A 40 5.34 -15.90 -6.20
CA ASP A 40 6.34 -16.45 -7.13
C ASP A 40 7.29 -15.38 -7.73
N ALA A 41 7.41 -14.21 -7.08
CA ALA A 41 8.27 -13.12 -7.55
C ALA A 41 9.72 -13.59 -7.71
N PRO A 42 10.39 -13.35 -8.85
CA PRO A 42 11.82 -13.57 -8.93
C PRO A 42 12.55 -12.58 -8.00
N HIS A 43 13.30 -13.14 -7.06
CA HIS A 43 14.15 -12.39 -6.14
C HIS A 43 15.50 -12.15 -6.79
N PHE A 44 15.88 -10.88 -6.96
CA PHE A 44 17.15 -10.48 -7.53
C PHE A 44 18.02 -9.82 -6.46
N THR A 45 19.23 -10.36 -6.30
CA THR A 45 20.30 -9.69 -5.57
C THR A 45 20.88 -8.59 -6.43
N ILE A 46 21.25 -7.46 -5.81
CA ILE A 46 21.87 -6.33 -6.50
C ILE A 46 23.33 -6.70 -6.82
N ASP A 47 23.52 -7.42 -7.93
CA ASP A 47 24.81 -7.91 -8.42
C ASP A 47 25.02 -7.58 -9.90
N GLY A 48 26.22 -7.84 -10.42
CA GLY A 48 26.52 -7.72 -11.86
C GLY A 48 25.55 -8.49 -12.77
N LYS A 49 24.99 -9.61 -12.28
CA LYS A 49 23.96 -10.40 -12.99
C LYS A 49 22.71 -9.59 -13.33
N LEU A 50 22.30 -8.67 -12.46
CA LEU A 50 21.15 -7.79 -12.72
C LEU A 50 21.40 -6.90 -13.95
N LYS A 51 22.62 -6.37 -14.08
CA LYS A 51 23.02 -5.54 -15.23
C LYS A 51 22.98 -6.33 -16.53
N ASP A 52 23.35 -7.60 -16.50
CA ASP A 52 23.32 -8.46 -17.67
C ASP A 52 21.89 -8.89 -18.04
N ILE A 53 21.04 -9.17 -17.06
CA ILE A 53 19.61 -9.43 -17.28
C ILE A 53 18.92 -8.21 -17.91
N LEU A 54 19.23 -7.00 -17.43
CA LEU A 54 18.65 -5.76 -17.97
C LEU A 54 19.10 -5.51 -19.42
N LYS A 55 20.34 -5.86 -19.80
CA LYS A 55 20.80 -5.73 -21.20
C LYS A 55 20.07 -6.68 -22.14
N VAL A 56 19.76 -7.90 -21.68
CA VAL A 56 19.07 -8.92 -22.48
C VAL A 56 17.56 -8.66 -22.54
N THR A 57 17.00 -7.93 -21.57
CA THR A 57 15.57 -7.65 -21.50
C THR A 57 15.18 -6.51 -22.45
N PRO A 58 14.18 -6.70 -23.33
CA PRO A 58 13.73 -5.65 -24.24
C PRO A 58 13.20 -4.45 -23.43
N GLY A 59 13.76 -3.26 -23.71
CA GLY A 59 13.42 -2.03 -22.99
C GLY A 59 14.14 -1.84 -21.64
N ALA A 60 15.09 -2.72 -21.29
CA ALA A 60 15.91 -2.62 -20.08
C ALA A 60 15.10 -2.40 -18.78
N CYS A 61 13.91 -3.01 -18.71
CA CYS A 61 12.96 -2.85 -17.62
C CYS A 61 12.42 -4.22 -17.18
N LEU A 62 12.43 -4.48 -15.86
CA LEU A 62 11.84 -5.68 -15.28
C LEU A 62 10.41 -5.38 -14.82
N GLN A 63 9.50 -6.29 -15.13
CA GLN A 63 8.05 -6.12 -14.91
C GLN A 63 7.64 -6.34 -13.46
N TYR A 64 8.19 -7.38 -12.85
CA TYR A 64 7.96 -7.76 -11.46
C TYR A 64 9.26 -8.37 -10.95
N ALA A 65 9.82 -7.77 -9.92
CA ALA A 65 11.12 -8.11 -9.39
C ALA A 65 11.15 -7.69 -7.93
N VAL A 66 11.60 -8.58 -7.06
CA VAL A 66 11.99 -8.23 -5.71
C VAL A 66 13.46 -7.87 -5.75
N ILE A 67 13.79 -6.62 -5.42
CA ILE A 67 15.17 -6.17 -5.28
C ILE A 67 15.42 -5.95 -3.80
N GLU A 68 16.41 -6.67 -3.26
CA GLU A 68 16.87 -6.53 -1.88
C GLU A 68 18.25 -5.90 -1.83
N GLY A 69 18.43 -4.94 -0.93
CA GLY A 69 19.72 -4.31 -0.68
C GLY A 69 19.70 -3.37 0.51
N ALA A 70 20.89 -2.98 0.94
CA ALA A 70 21.07 -2.06 2.07
C ALA A 70 20.81 -0.62 1.62
N VAL A 71 19.98 0.10 2.39
CA VAL A 71 19.65 1.49 2.11
C VAL A 71 20.80 2.43 2.45
N HIS A 72 21.16 3.26 1.48
CA HIS A 72 22.13 4.34 1.64
C HIS A 72 21.54 5.66 1.11
N PRO A 73 21.53 6.74 1.91
CA PRO A 73 21.05 8.05 1.49
C PRO A 73 21.97 8.66 0.43
N VAL A 74 21.38 9.37 -0.53
CA VAL A 74 22.10 10.25 -1.47
C VAL A 74 21.90 11.68 -0.99
N GLY A 75 22.68 12.08 0.02
CA GLY A 75 22.60 13.39 0.67
C GLY A 75 22.46 13.30 2.18
N GLU A 76 21.96 14.37 2.79
CA GLU A 76 21.68 14.41 4.23
C GLU A 76 20.47 13.52 4.57
N PRO A 77 20.63 12.56 5.48
CA PRO A 77 19.52 11.70 5.88
C PRO A 77 18.52 12.45 6.78
N LEU A 78 17.30 11.95 6.86
CA LEU A 78 16.25 12.47 7.72
C LEU A 78 16.48 12.03 9.16
N THR A 79 16.33 12.96 10.10
CA THR A 79 16.35 12.66 11.54
C THR A 79 14.95 12.82 12.11
N SER A 80 14.54 11.91 12.99
CA SER A 80 13.25 12.07 13.70
C SER A 80 13.30 13.30 14.62
N PRO A 81 12.25 14.14 14.62
CA PRO A 81 12.13 15.24 15.58
C PRO A 81 11.82 14.74 17.00
N PHE A 82 11.33 13.50 17.15
CA PHE A 82 11.00 12.90 18.44
C PHE A 82 12.17 12.09 19.02
N GLN A 83 12.98 11.45 18.16
CA GLN A 83 14.15 10.67 18.56
C GLN A 83 15.38 11.04 17.73
N LYS A 84 16.35 11.72 18.34
CA LYS A 84 17.54 12.22 17.64
C LYS A 84 18.47 11.12 17.11
N ASP A 85 18.38 9.91 17.67
CA ASP A 85 19.22 8.77 17.28
C ASP A 85 18.68 8.01 16.05
N PHE A 86 17.45 8.32 15.62
CA PHE A 86 16.83 7.68 14.47
C PHE A 86 17.09 8.46 13.18
N VAL A 87 17.87 7.83 12.29
CA VAL A 87 18.27 8.37 11.01
C VAL A 87 17.74 7.48 9.89
N GLY A 88 17.00 8.07 8.95
CA GLY A 88 16.31 7.36 7.88
C GLY A 88 16.28 8.11 6.55
N VAL A 89 15.79 7.45 5.51
CA VAL A 89 15.67 8.02 4.16
C VAL A 89 14.23 8.37 3.79
N LEU A 90 13.27 7.79 4.50
CA LEU A 90 11.84 8.00 4.30
C LEU A 90 11.18 8.11 5.67
N GLN A 91 10.36 9.12 5.85
CA GLN A 91 9.66 9.40 7.09
C GLN A 91 8.20 9.66 6.77
N LYS A 92 7.30 9.01 7.52
CA LYS A 92 5.87 9.13 7.38
C LYS A 92 5.29 9.46 8.75
N PHE A 93 4.70 10.65 8.84
CA PHE A 93 4.00 11.12 10.02
C PHE A 93 2.50 11.06 9.78
N MET A 94 1.77 10.48 10.72
CA MET A 94 0.31 10.35 10.67
C MET A 94 -0.31 10.80 12.00
N LEU A 95 -1.32 11.66 11.90
CA LEU A 95 -2.22 11.98 12.99
C LEU A 95 -3.57 11.34 12.69
N ARG A 96 -3.98 10.38 13.51
CA ARG A 96 -5.25 9.66 13.39
C ARG A 96 -6.15 9.99 14.55
N GLU A 97 -7.42 10.21 14.25
CA GLU A 97 -8.46 10.39 15.22
C GLU A 97 -9.22 9.07 15.41
N HIS A 98 -9.30 8.60 16.64
CA HIS A 98 -10.12 7.44 17.00
C HIS A 98 -11.48 7.94 17.47
N ARG A 99 -12.55 7.45 16.85
CA ARG A 99 -13.93 7.79 17.18
C ARG A 99 -14.83 6.55 17.21
N LEU A 100 -15.89 6.62 17.97
CA LEU A 100 -16.99 5.67 17.98
C LEU A 100 -18.13 6.29 17.18
N VAL A 101 -18.63 5.58 16.19
CA VAL A 101 -19.79 6.00 15.41
C VAL A 101 -20.96 5.10 15.78
N TRP A 102 -22.12 5.70 16.04
CA TRP A 102 -23.35 4.96 16.32
C TRP A 102 -23.86 4.31 15.03
N ASN A 103 -23.91 2.99 15.01
CA ASN A 103 -24.51 2.26 13.91
C ASN A 103 -26.01 2.04 14.20
N GLY A 104 -26.87 2.77 13.49
CA GLY A 104 -28.32 2.67 13.66
C GLY A 104 -28.92 1.31 13.30
N LEU A 105 -28.26 0.54 12.42
CA LEU A 105 -28.73 -0.79 12.00
C LEU A 105 -28.46 -1.85 13.07
N SER A 106 -27.25 -1.88 13.63
CA SER A 106 -26.87 -2.83 14.69
C SER A 106 -27.16 -2.34 16.10
N ARG A 107 -27.55 -1.07 16.27
CA ARG A 107 -27.75 -0.39 17.57
C ARG A 107 -26.54 -0.51 18.50
N THR A 108 -25.35 -0.41 17.92
CA THR A 108 -24.08 -0.51 18.66
C THR A 108 -23.12 0.60 18.22
N TRP A 109 -22.22 0.98 19.13
CA TRP A 109 -21.08 1.83 18.80
C TRP A 109 -20.02 1.03 18.06
N THR A 110 -19.57 1.52 16.91
CA THR A 110 -18.53 0.91 16.09
C THR A 110 -17.29 1.79 16.10
N ASP A 111 -16.10 1.18 16.23
CA ASP A 111 -14.84 1.91 16.14
C ASP A 111 -14.59 2.38 14.70
N SER A 112 -14.15 3.63 14.57
CA SER A 112 -13.82 4.27 13.31
C SER A 112 -12.60 5.14 13.52
N GLU A 113 -11.61 4.97 12.64
CA GLU A 113 -10.45 5.85 12.57
C GLU A 113 -10.62 6.86 11.43
N ARG A 114 -10.13 8.08 11.65
CA ARG A 114 -10.06 9.12 10.62
C ARG A 114 -8.67 9.72 10.60
N VAL A 115 -8.00 9.70 9.45
CA VAL A 115 -6.71 10.38 9.29
C VAL A 115 -6.94 11.89 9.24
N LEU A 116 -6.46 12.63 10.23
CA LEU A 116 -6.55 14.10 10.30
C LEU A 116 -5.43 14.76 9.52
N HIS A 117 -4.23 14.19 9.60
CA HIS A 117 -3.05 14.72 8.93
C HIS A 117 -2.11 13.59 8.53
N GLN A 118 -1.52 13.74 7.34
CA GLN A 118 -0.48 12.84 6.85
C GLN A 118 0.61 13.67 6.17
N ARG A 119 1.85 13.47 6.60
CA ARG A 119 3.03 14.08 5.99
C ARG A 119 4.04 13.00 5.66
N VAL A 120 4.61 13.05 4.46
CA VAL A 120 5.67 12.14 4.05
C VAL A 120 6.86 12.96 3.57
N ASN A 121 8.02 12.72 4.19
CA ASN A 121 9.29 13.29 3.76
C ASN A 121 10.17 12.17 3.23
N ALA A 122 10.77 12.36 2.06
CA ALA A 122 11.64 11.37 1.42
C ALA A 122 12.91 12.07 0.93
N VAL A 123 14.06 11.46 1.21
CA VAL A 123 15.35 11.84 0.64
C VAL A 123 15.70 10.81 -0.44
N PRO A 124 16.30 11.20 -1.58
CA PRO A 124 16.77 10.24 -2.56
C PRO A 124 17.75 9.24 -1.94
N PHE A 125 17.58 7.95 -2.22
CA PHE A 125 18.46 6.91 -1.70
C PHE A 125 18.74 5.82 -2.74
N VAL A 126 19.81 5.09 -2.51
CA VAL A 126 20.23 3.95 -3.31
C VAL A 126 20.20 2.68 -2.46
N LEU A 127 19.91 1.56 -3.11
CA LEU A 127 20.08 0.23 -2.55
C LEU A 127 21.42 -0.29 -3.01
N VAL A 128 22.27 -0.66 -2.04
CA VAL A 128 23.60 -1.19 -2.31
C VAL A 128 23.59 -2.68 -2.05
N GLY A 129 24.02 -3.45 -3.05
CA GLY A 129 24.22 -4.89 -2.92
C GLY A 129 25.61 -5.27 -2.43
N SER A 130 25.88 -6.57 -2.35
CA SER A 130 27.16 -7.10 -1.87
C SER A 130 28.37 -6.74 -2.75
N ASN A 131 28.14 -6.38 -4.01
CA ASN A 131 29.18 -6.11 -5.02
C ASN A 131 29.36 -4.62 -5.35
N GLU A 132 29.03 -3.71 -4.41
CA GLU A 132 29.05 -2.23 -4.59
C GLU A 132 28.16 -1.70 -5.73
N THR A 133 27.41 -2.58 -6.42
CA THR A 133 26.37 -2.19 -7.36
C THR A 133 25.25 -1.49 -6.62
N ALA A 134 24.87 -0.32 -7.11
CA ALA A 134 23.85 0.53 -6.52
C ALA A 134 22.65 0.69 -7.45
N VAL A 135 21.45 0.50 -6.91
CA VAL A 135 20.17 0.76 -7.60
C VAL A 135 19.54 1.99 -6.99
N LYS A 136 19.35 3.04 -7.78
CA LYS A 136 18.69 4.27 -7.34
C LYS A 136 17.18 4.09 -7.29
N VAL A 137 16.59 4.40 -6.14
CA VAL A 137 15.13 4.37 -5.98
C VAL A 137 14.56 5.74 -6.35
N LEU A 138 13.70 5.79 -7.37
CA LEU A 138 13.09 7.04 -7.83
C LEU A 138 11.82 7.40 -7.05
N CYS A 139 10.98 6.41 -6.73
CA CYS A 139 9.65 6.62 -6.14
C CYS A 139 9.41 5.66 -4.97
N PRO A 140 9.94 5.96 -3.78
CA PRO A 140 9.92 5.02 -2.67
C PRO A 140 8.52 4.78 -2.09
N LEU A 141 7.60 5.74 -2.25
CA LEU A 141 6.20 5.60 -1.82
C LEU A 141 5.37 4.62 -2.65
N GLN A 142 5.83 4.28 -3.86
CA GLN A 142 5.12 3.37 -4.76
C GLN A 142 5.55 1.92 -4.57
N ALA A 143 6.65 1.70 -3.85
CA ALA A 143 7.13 0.38 -3.53
C ALA A 143 6.20 -0.26 -2.49
N SER A 144 5.60 -1.39 -2.85
CA SER A 144 4.94 -2.24 -1.86
C SER A 144 6.03 -3.06 -1.15
N GLY A 145 5.86 -3.31 0.16
CA GLY A 145 6.82 -4.09 0.95
C GLY A 145 7.91 -3.28 1.66
N VAL A 146 7.85 -1.95 1.65
CA VAL A 146 8.75 -1.11 2.46
C VAL A 146 8.40 -1.30 3.94
N HIS A 147 9.22 -2.07 4.66
CA HIS A 147 9.09 -2.19 6.10
C HIS A 147 9.61 -0.89 6.74
N MET A 148 8.69 -0.06 7.22
CA MET A 148 9.02 1.11 8.03
C MET A 148 8.93 0.72 9.50
N GLU A 149 9.87 1.19 10.29
CA GLU A 149 9.86 1.02 11.74
C GLU A 149 9.10 2.18 12.39
N THR A 150 8.22 1.89 13.35
CA THR A 150 7.54 2.93 14.13
C THR A 150 8.54 3.54 15.11
N THR A 151 8.95 4.78 14.86
CA THR A 151 9.91 5.52 15.69
C THR A 151 9.23 6.31 16.79
N HIS A 152 7.97 6.70 16.61
CA HIS A 152 7.22 7.40 17.64
C HIS A 152 5.75 6.99 17.59
N GLU A 153 5.18 6.74 18.77
CA GLU A 153 3.75 6.54 18.91
C GLU A 153 3.29 7.20 20.20
N LYS A 154 2.30 8.08 20.11
CA LYS A 154 1.75 8.78 21.26
C LYS A 154 0.25 8.99 21.10
N PHE A 155 -0.50 8.46 22.05
CA PHE A 155 -1.95 8.64 22.13
C PHE A 155 -2.30 9.80 23.06
N HIS A 156 -2.98 10.80 22.50
CA HIS A 156 -3.52 11.95 23.23
C HIS A 156 -4.99 11.70 23.51
N GLN A 157 -5.31 11.38 24.77
CA GLN A 157 -6.70 11.27 25.24
C GLN A 157 -7.30 12.66 25.36
N VAL A 158 -8.53 12.82 24.90
CA VAL A 158 -9.31 14.03 25.16
C VAL A 158 -10.03 13.85 26.49
N ASN A 159 -9.75 14.73 27.45
CA ASN A 159 -10.48 14.75 28.72
C ASN A 159 -11.85 15.39 28.48
N TYR A 160 -12.92 14.63 28.69
CA TYR A 160 -14.29 15.09 28.48
C TYR A 160 -14.84 15.80 29.73
N GLY A 161 -15.48 16.95 29.53
CA GLY A 161 -16.39 17.53 30.52
C GLY A 161 -17.77 16.86 30.45
N LEU A 162 -18.58 16.99 31.51
CA LEU A 162 -19.94 16.43 31.56
C LEU A 162 -20.85 16.93 30.40
N GLY A 163 -20.63 18.15 29.91
CA GLY A 163 -21.38 18.71 28.78
C GLY A 163 -21.06 18.07 27.42
N ASP A 164 -19.81 17.66 27.21
CA ASP A 164 -19.36 17.07 25.93
C ASP A 164 -19.96 15.67 25.71
N ILE A 165 -20.23 14.95 26.80
CA ILE A 165 -20.83 13.60 26.77
C ILE A 165 -22.27 13.65 26.22
N ILE A 166 -23.02 14.71 26.55
CA ILE A 166 -24.42 14.87 26.09
C ILE A 166 -24.44 15.20 24.59
N GLY A 167 -23.57 16.09 24.13
CA GLY A 167 -23.45 16.43 22.70
C GLY A 167 -23.09 15.23 21.82
N GLN A 168 -22.23 14.33 22.30
CA GLN A 168 -21.83 13.12 21.57
C GLN A 168 -22.97 12.09 21.41
N TYR A 169 -23.85 11.96 22.41
CA TYR A 169 -25.01 11.08 22.31
C TYR A 169 -26.02 11.58 21.26
N LEU A 170 -26.16 12.90 21.12
CA LEU A 170 -27.01 13.52 20.11
C LEU A 170 -26.38 13.48 18.71
N SER A 171 -25.06 13.65 18.61
CA SER A 171 -24.35 13.66 17.34
C SER A 171 -24.18 12.27 16.73
N GLY A 172 -24.33 11.19 17.51
CA GLY A 172 -24.05 9.82 17.06
C GLY A 172 -22.56 9.54 16.79
N GLU A 173 -21.67 10.47 17.14
CA GLU A 173 -20.22 10.32 17.07
C GLU A 173 -19.60 10.65 18.44
N LYS A 174 -18.73 9.77 18.93
CA LYS A 174 -17.99 9.94 20.19
C LYS A 174 -16.50 9.86 19.92
N LEU A 175 -15.79 10.96 20.14
CA LEU A 175 -14.34 10.98 20.06
C LEU A 175 -13.73 10.09 21.17
N LYS A 176 -12.58 9.45 20.91
CA LYS A 176 -11.78 8.73 21.93
C LYS A 176 -10.45 9.43 22.21
N GLY A 177 -9.83 9.94 21.16
CA GLY A 177 -8.49 10.53 21.24
C GLY A 177 -7.83 10.66 19.88
N GLN A 178 -6.63 11.24 19.89
CA GLN A 178 -5.79 11.39 18.72
C GLN A 178 -4.51 10.57 18.88
N LEU A 179 -4.25 9.69 17.94
CA LEU A 179 -3.03 8.90 17.84
C LEU A 179 -2.05 9.61 16.90
N GLU A 180 -0.90 9.97 17.43
CA GLU A 180 0.22 10.51 16.69
C GLU A 180 1.23 9.38 16.46
N THR A 181 1.54 9.08 15.20
CA THR A 181 2.47 8.02 14.82
C THR A 181 3.50 8.53 13.82
N GLU A 182 4.75 8.20 14.05
CA GLU A 182 5.85 8.40 13.13
C GLU A 182 6.46 7.04 12.74
N GLU A 183 6.57 6.80 11.44
CA GLU A 183 7.20 5.63 10.84
C GLU A 183 8.39 6.09 10.00
N MET A 184 9.54 5.43 10.13
CA MET A 184 10.75 5.76 9.37
C MET A 184 11.40 4.53 8.73
N LEU A 185 11.98 4.74 7.55
CA LEU A 185 12.85 3.78 6.90
C LEU A 185 14.30 4.09 7.26
N LYS A 186 14.89 3.29 8.13
CA LYS A 186 16.23 3.50 8.68
C LYS A 186 17.32 3.36 7.62
N VAL A 187 18.42 4.10 7.80
CA VAL A 187 19.66 3.85 7.06
C VAL A 187 20.29 2.57 7.61
N ARG A 188 20.75 1.65 6.73
CA ARG A 188 21.35 0.35 7.11
C ARG A 188 20.37 -0.72 7.65
N THR A 189 19.10 -0.70 7.26
CA THR A 189 18.22 -1.87 7.47
C THR A 189 18.61 -3.01 6.52
N ASP A 190 18.46 -4.24 7.02
CA ASP A 190 19.06 -5.46 6.49
C ASP A 190 18.49 -5.84 5.13
N ARG A 191 17.20 -5.57 4.86
CA ARG A 191 16.50 -6.02 3.66
C ARG A 191 15.30 -5.13 3.42
N ILE A 192 15.23 -4.52 2.24
CA ILE A 192 13.98 -3.94 1.75
C ILE A 192 13.59 -4.67 0.49
N THR A 193 12.38 -5.19 0.48
CA THR A 193 11.76 -5.79 -0.69
C THR A 193 10.99 -4.71 -1.42
N PHE A 194 11.49 -4.28 -2.58
CA PHE A 194 10.75 -3.39 -3.47
C PHE A 194 9.90 -4.21 -4.43
N HIS A 195 8.58 -4.13 -4.32
CA HIS A 195 7.68 -4.58 -5.40
C HIS A 195 7.39 -3.42 -6.35
N TRP A 196 7.92 -3.49 -7.57
CA TRP A 196 7.54 -2.60 -8.65
C TRP A 196 6.45 -3.25 -9.49
N ASN A 197 5.26 -2.66 -9.49
CA ASN A 197 4.12 -3.11 -10.31
C ASN A 197 3.88 -2.21 -11.53
N TYR A 198 4.84 -1.36 -11.91
CA TYR A 198 4.62 -0.33 -12.93
C TYR A 198 5.77 -0.24 -13.92
N CYS A 199 5.42 -0.06 -15.19
CA CYS A 199 6.37 -0.02 -16.30
C CYS A 199 7.28 1.21 -16.36
N GLY A 200 6.99 2.29 -15.61
CA GLY A 200 7.83 3.50 -15.54
C GLY A 200 8.06 4.27 -16.86
N HIS A 201 7.45 3.83 -17.97
CA HIS A 201 7.71 4.38 -19.30
C HIS A 201 7.05 5.75 -19.52
N VAL A 202 7.86 6.74 -19.90
CA VAL A 202 7.39 8.00 -20.48
C VAL A 202 7.01 7.73 -21.93
N CYS A 203 5.76 7.37 -22.16
CA CYS A 203 5.31 6.88 -23.46
C CYS A 203 4.60 7.91 -24.32
N CYS A 204 4.04 8.98 -23.74
CA CYS A 204 3.32 10.03 -24.46
C CYS A 204 2.96 11.22 -23.55
N CYS A 205 2.49 12.33 -24.14
CA CYS A 205 1.92 13.46 -23.40
C CYS A 205 0.52 13.11 -22.84
N HIS A 206 -0.02 13.96 -21.95
CA HIS A 206 -1.29 13.68 -21.27
C HIS A 206 -2.48 13.49 -22.24
N SER A 207 -2.55 14.29 -23.30
CA SER A 207 -3.61 14.18 -24.32
C SER A 207 -3.52 12.87 -25.10
N CYS A 208 -2.31 12.45 -25.48
CA CYS A 208 -2.09 11.16 -26.12
C CYS A 208 -2.40 9.98 -25.19
N TYR A 209 -2.10 10.08 -23.88
CA TYR A 209 -2.50 9.07 -22.90
C TYR A 209 -4.03 8.91 -22.81
N GLN A 210 -4.78 10.02 -22.83
CA GLN A 210 -6.24 9.98 -22.81
C GLN A 210 -6.82 9.34 -24.08
N ALA A 211 -6.12 9.48 -25.22
CA ALA A 211 -6.53 8.93 -26.51
C ALA A 211 -6.16 7.45 -26.71
N LEU A 212 -5.48 6.81 -25.76
CA LEU A 212 -5.12 5.39 -25.89
C LEU A 212 -6.38 4.50 -25.89
N PRO A 213 -6.59 3.66 -26.93
CA PRO A 213 -7.78 2.80 -27.02
C PRO A 213 -7.80 1.73 -25.94
N HIS A 214 -6.63 1.32 -25.45
CA HIS A 214 -6.47 0.48 -24.28
C HIS A 214 -5.53 1.17 -23.31
N ARG A 215 -5.84 1.12 -22.01
CA ARG A 215 -5.01 1.64 -20.91
C ARG A 215 -3.73 0.80 -20.75
N ARG A 216 -2.96 0.62 -21.83
CA ARG A 216 -1.74 -0.15 -21.89
C ARG A 216 -0.61 0.72 -22.38
N CYS A 217 0.56 0.57 -21.77
CA CYS A 217 1.77 1.28 -22.14
C CYS A 217 2.12 0.94 -23.61
N PRO A 218 2.27 1.92 -24.51
CA PRO A 218 2.72 1.67 -25.89
C PRO A 218 4.09 0.99 -26.00
N ILE A 219 4.95 1.16 -24.99
CA ILE A 219 6.32 0.63 -25.00
C ILE A 219 6.34 -0.84 -24.57
N CYS A 220 5.77 -1.17 -23.40
CA CYS A 220 5.82 -2.54 -22.85
C CYS A 220 4.48 -3.29 -22.84
N ARG A 221 3.39 -2.67 -23.32
CA ARG A 221 2.03 -3.22 -23.42
C ARG A 221 1.38 -3.64 -22.09
N GLN A 222 1.95 -3.25 -20.95
CA GLN A 222 1.36 -3.48 -19.63
C GLN A 222 0.25 -2.49 -19.31
N ASP A 223 -0.70 -2.89 -18.46
CA ASP A 223 -1.79 -2.00 -18.03
C ASP A 223 -1.25 -0.80 -17.24
N ILE A 224 -1.73 0.40 -17.58
CA ILE A 224 -1.36 1.66 -16.95
C ILE A 224 -2.28 1.87 -15.74
N SER A 225 -1.74 1.65 -14.55
CA SER A 225 -2.42 1.87 -13.27
C SER A 225 -2.42 3.32 -12.80
N ARG A 226 -1.39 4.09 -13.17
CA ARG A 226 -1.17 5.47 -12.72
C ARG A 226 -0.35 6.25 -13.75
N VAL A 227 -0.67 7.54 -13.92
CA VAL A 227 0.07 8.48 -14.77
C VAL A 227 0.57 9.65 -13.91
N VAL A 228 1.82 10.04 -14.11
CA VAL A 228 2.44 11.20 -13.44
C VAL A 228 2.89 12.17 -14.53
N PRO A 229 2.40 13.42 -14.56
CA PRO A 229 2.86 14.42 -15.51
C PRO A 229 4.30 14.83 -15.18
N LEU A 230 5.17 14.85 -16.21
CA LEU A 230 6.53 15.35 -16.11
C LEU A 230 6.55 16.81 -16.58
N TYR A 231 6.95 17.71 -15.69
CA TYR A 231 7.25 19.10 -16.01
C TYR A 231 8.76 19.23 -16.09
N HIS A 232 9.28 19.62 -17.26
CA HIS A 232 10.67 20.07 -17.38
C HIS A 232 10.74 21.50 -16.84
N VAL A 233 11.66 21.74 -15.90
CA VAL A 233 12.06 23.07 -15.44
C VAL A 233 13.29 23.50 -16.23
#